data_AF-S4NHW1-F1
#
_entry.id   AF-S4NHW1-F1
#
_cell.length_a   1.000
_cell.length_b   1.000
_cell.length_c   1.000
_cell.angle_alpha   90.00
_cell.angle_beta   90.00
_cell.angle_gamma   90.00
#
_symmetry.space_group_name_H-M   'P 1'
#
loop_
_entity.id
_entity.type
_entity.pdbx_description
1 polymer ?
#
loop_
_entity_poly.entity_id
_entity_poly.type
_entity_poly.pdbx_seq_one_letter_code
_entity_poly.pdbx_strand_id
1 'polypeptide(L)'
;MAEELHTQVARYGTLRPGRPGLEDLIREYLSPEHRDNPGVGCPSAALLDEIGRCEDGTRQAYSDGARAILEEISARLTPEDPRSAQAKAIGLFTMLVGTLQLSRALSDQKHADEVLELGIENALAFMG
;
A
#
# COMPACT_ATOMS: atom_id res chain seq x y z
N MET A 1 -4.02 -11.40 10.54
CA MET A 1 -4.70 -11.15 9.25
C MET A 1 -5.85 -10.15 9.33
N ALA A 2 -7.09 -10.50 9.73
CA ALA A 2 -8.19 -9.51 9.74
C ALA A 2 -7.89 -8.30 10.64
N GLU A 3 -7.30 -8.54 11.82
CA GLU A 3 -6.86 -7.51 12.76
C GLU A 3 -5.73 -6.61 12.21
N GLU A 4 -4.82 -7.17 11.40
CA GLU A 4 -3.73 -6.42 10.76
C GLU A 4 -4.24 -5.49 9.66
N LEU A 5 -5.23 -5.93 8.86
CA LEU A 5 -5.88 -5.07 7.88
C LEU A 5 -6.65 -3.93 8.54
N HIS A 6 -7.37 -4.20 9.64
CA HIS A 6 -8.03 -3.16 10.41
C HIS A 6 -7.04 -2.14 10.98
N THR A 7 -5.90 -2.62 11.48
CA THR A 7 -4.82 -1.76 12.00
C THR A 7 -4.23 -0.88 10.90
N GLN A 8 -4.02 -1.44 9.70
CA GLN A 8 -3.54 -0.67 8.55
C GLN A 8 -4.55 0.38 8.10
N VAL A 9 -5.83 0.04 8.00
CA VAL A 9 -6.91 0.98 7.66
C VAL A 9 -6.96 2.13 8.68
N ALA A 10 -6.89 1.82 9.98
CA ALA A 10 -6.89 2.82 11.04
C ALA A 10 -5.68 3.77 10.92
N ARG A 11 -4.49 3.24 10.60
CA ARG A 11 -3.29 4.06 10.38
C ARG A 11 -3.49 5.03 9.21
N TYR A 12 -4.11 4.58 8.11
CA TYR A 12 -4.34 5.43 6.95
C TYR A 12 -5.32 6.57 7.27
N GLY A 13 -6.32 6.30 8.10
CA GLY A 13 -7.26 7.31 8.61
C GLY A 13 -6.59 8.45 9.39
N THR A 14 -5.42 8.21 10.00
CA THR A 14 -4.67 9.23 10.77
C THR A 14 -3.71 10.09 9.94
N LEU A 15 -3.55 9.79 8.66
CA LEU A 15 -2.68 10.56 7.77
C LEU A 15 -3.17 11.99 7.61
N ARG A 16 -2.24 12.91 7.27
CA ARG A 16 -2.60 14.27 6.88
C ARG A 16 -3.66 14.27 5.76
N PRO A 17 -4.54 15.27 5.70
CA PRO A 17 -5.54 15.35 4.65
C PRO A 17 -4.92 15.47 3.24
N GLY A 18 -5.63 14.92 2.25
CA GLY A 18 -5.29 15.09 0.84
C GLY A 18 -3.97 14.43 0.41
N ARG A 19 -3.40 14.95 -0.69
CA ARG A 19 -2.15 14.45 -1.29
C ARG A 19 -0.94 14.46 -0.34
N PRO A 20 -0.71 15.49 0.51
CA PRO A 20 0.44 15.47 1.42
C PRO A 20 0.46 14.28 2.38
N GLY A 21 -0.70 13.76 2.79
CA GLY A 21 -0.75 12.52 3.60
C GLY A 21 -0.47 11.26 2.79
N LEU A 22 -0.81 11.25 1.51
CA LEU A 22 -0.43 10.16 0.61
C LEU A 22 1.07 10.18 0.32
N GLU A 23 1.68 11.36 0.18
CA GLU A 23 3.14 11.47 0.02
C GLU A 23 3.89 10.89 1.22
N ASP A 24 3.44 11.19 2.44
CA ASP A 24 4.01 10.59 3.66
C ASP A 24 3.83 9.07 3.63
N LEU A 25 2.63 8.60 3.29
CA LEU A 25 2.33 7.18 3.21
C LEU A 25 3.25 6.48 2.20
N ILE A 26 3.45 7.05 1.01
CA ILE A 26 4.30 6.48 -0.04
C ILE A 26 5.73 6.30 0.49
N ARG A 27 6.28 7.34 1.13
CA ARG A 27 7.67 7.33 1.65
C ARG A 27 7.83 6.37 2.83
N GLU A 28 6.84 6.30 3.71
CA GLU A 28 6.84 5.37 4.83
C GLU A 28 6.72 3.92 4.34
N TYR A 29 5.81 3.69 3.39
CA TYR A 29 5.52 2.37 2.84
C TYR A 29 6.72 1.81 2.06
N LEU A 30 7.37 2.64 1.23
CA LEU A 30 8.54 2.26 0.42
C LEU A 30 9.85 2.63 1.14
N SER A 31 10.00 2.13 2.37
CA SER A 31 11.19 2.34 3.19
C SER A 31 11.97 1.03 3.41
N PRO A 32 13.30 1.11 3.63
CA PRO A 32 14.08 -0.04 4.08
C PRO A 32 13.52 -0.65 5.37
N GLU A 33 13.04 0.18 6.30
CA GLU A 33 12.40 -0.28 7.53
C GLU A 33 11.20 -1.20 7.25
N HIS A 34 10.30 -0.83 6.34
CA HIS A 34 9.18 -1.68 5.98
C HIS A 34 9.62 -2.90 5.16
N ARG A 35 10.60 -2.75 4.27
CA ARG A 35 11.17 -3.88 3.51
C ARG A 35 11.69 -4.97 4.44
N ASP A 36 12.51 -4.59 5.42
CA ASP A 36 13.25 -5.49 6.30
C ASP A 36 12.38 -6.09 7.42
N ASN A 37 11.17 -5.56 7.63
CA ASN A 37 10.23 -6.01 8.64
C ASN A 37 8.90 -6.50 8.02
N PRO A 38 8.88 -7.65 7.30
CA PRO A 38 7.68 -8.14 6.61
C PRO A 38 6.50 -8.49 7.53
N GLY A 39 6.75 -8.71 8.82
CA GLY A 39 5.70 -8.94 9.83
C GLY A 39 5.05 -7.65 10.36
N VAL A 40 5.50 -6.47 9.92
CA VAL A 40 4.99 -5.16 10.36
C VAL A 40 4.56 -4.36 9.14
N GLY A 41 3.47 -3.61 9.25
CA GLY A 41 2.98 -2.75 8.17
C GLY A 41 1.93 -3.43 7.31
N CYS A 42 2.12 -3.43 5.99
CA CYS A 42 1.08 -3.86 5.05
C CYS A 42 1.06 -5.39 4.85
N PRO A 43 -0.02 -6.10 5.26
CA PRO A 43 -0.17 -7.52 5.04
C PRO A 43 -0.26 -7.86 3.55
N SER A 44 -0.74 -6.97 2.67
CA SER A 44 -0.80 -7.23 1.23
C SER A 44 0.58 -7.50 0.64
N ALA A 45 1.60 -6.70 0.99
CA ALA A 45 2.96 -6.89 0.48
C ALA A 45 3.66 -8.15 1.00
N ALA A 46 3.18 -8.74 2.10
CA ALA A 46 3.74 -9.97 2.65
C ALA A 46 2.96 -11.23 2.25
N LEU A 47 1.62 -11.15 2.19
CA LEU A 47 0.74 -12.32 2.27
C LEU A 47 -0.25 -12.48 1.09
N LEU A 48 -0.24 -11.58 0.09
CA LEU A 48 -1.23 -11.60 -1.01
C LEU A 48 -1.40 -12.98 -1.67
N ASP A 49 -0.29 -13.68 -1.94
CA ASP A 49 -0.30 -15.01 -2.57
C ASP A 49 -0.84 -16.11 -1.63
N GLU A 50 -0.62 -15.98 -0.32
CA GLU A 50 -1.16 -16.90 0.69
C GLU A 50 -2.66 -16.66 0.90
N ILE A 51 -3.09 -15.40 0.98
CA ILE A 51 -4.48 -14.98 1.10
C ILE A 51 -5.33 -15.55 -0.04
N GLY A 52 -4.79 -15.53 -1.26
CA GLY A 52 -5.45 -16.11 -2.43
C GLY A 52 -5.75 -17.61 -2.32
N ARG A 53 -5.03 -18.32 -1.45
CA ARG A 53 -5.19 -19.76 -1.19
C ARG A 53 -5.98 -20.07 0.09
N CYS A 54 -6.33 -19.06 0.88
CA CYS A 54 -7.13 -19.25 2.08
C CYS A 54 -8.60 -19.56 1.76
N GLU A 55 -9.33 -20.05 2.77
CA GLU A 55 -10.77 -20.24 2.72
C GLU A 55 -11.52 -18.91 2.55
N ASP A 56 -12.77 -18.99 2.09
CA ASP A 56 -13.58 -17.84 1.68
C ASP A 56 -13.73 -16.79 2.79
N GLY A 57 -13.79 -17.18 4.06
CA GLY A 57 -13.89 -16.25 5.18
C GLY A 57 -12.69 -15.29 5.27
N THR A 58 -11.46 -15.80 5.13
CA THR A 58 -10.24 -14.98 5.15
C THR A 58 -10.14 -14.09 3.92
N ARG A 59 -10.51 -14.62 2.75
CA ARG A 59 -10.55 -13.85 1.49
C ARG A 59 -11.55 -12.71 1.55
N GLN A 60 -12.71 -12.93 2.18
CA GLN A 60 -13.73 -11.91 2.37
C GLN A 60 -13.24 -10.80 3.31
N ALA A 61 -12.68 -11.17 4.46
CA ALA A 61 -12.12 -10.19 5.41
C ALA A 61 -11.01 -9.33 4.77
N TYR A 62 -10.14 -9.95 3.96
CA TYR A 62 -9.15 -9.22 3.18
C TYR A 62 -9.81 -8.25 2.18
N SER A 63 -10.82 -8.72 1.46
CA SER A 63 -11.50 -7.91 0.43
C SER A 63 -12.16 -6.67 1.04
N ASP A 64 -12.74 -6.81 2.23
CA ASP A 64 -13.35 -5.68 2.95
C ASP A 64 -12.30 -4.66 3.41
N GLY A 65 -11.17 -5.13 3.96
CA GLY A 65 -10.06 -4.24 4.35
C GLY A 65 -9.41 -3.55 3.15
N ALA A 66 -9.17 -4.28 2.06
CA ALA A 66 -8.63 -3.72 0.81
C ALA A 66 -9.56 -2.65 0.24
N ARG A 67 -10.88 -2.87 0.26
CA ARG A 67 -11.86 -1.87 -0.16
C ARG A 67 -11.76 -0.59 0.67
N ALA A 68 -11.68 -0.71 2.00
CA ALA A 68 -11.54 0.45 2.88
C ALA A 68 -10.24 1.24 2.62
N ILE A 69 -9.12 0.54 2.40
CA ILE A 69 -7.84 1.19 2.01
C ILE A 69 -8.02 2.00 0.72
N LEU A 70 -8.63 1.41 -0.30
CA LEU A 70 -8.83 2.05 -1.60
C LEU A 70 -9.78 3.25 -1.51
N GLU A 71 -10.81 3.18 -0.66
CA GLU A 71 -11.70 4.30 -0.37
C GLU A 71 -10.94 5.46 0.30
N GLU A 72 -10.10 5.18 1.30
CA GLU A 72 -9.26 6.19 1.98
C GLU A 72 -8.23 6.85 1.05
N ILE A 73 -7.61 6.08 0.14
CA ILE A 73 -6.68 6.62 -0.86
C ILE A 73 -7.44 7.50 -1.86
N SER A 74 -8.60 7.03 -2.33
CA SER A 74 -9.45 7.77 -3.27
C SER A 74 -9.89 9.13 -2.69
N ALA A 75 -10.31 9.12 -1.42
CA ALA A 75 -10.72 10.33 -0.71
C ALA A 75 -9.59 11.36 -0.55
N ARG A 76 -8.34 10.91 -0.48
CA ARG A 76 -7.16 11.80 -0.42
C ARG A 76 -6.71 12.30 -1.80
N LEU A 77 -6.85 11.48 -2.83
CA LEU A 77 -6.48 11.85 -4.20
C LEU A 77 -7.40 12.94 -4.77
N THR A 78 -8.71 12.78 -4.57
CA THR A 78 -9.73 13.71 -5.04
C THR A 78 -10.84 13.88 -3.98
N PRO A 79 -10.66 14.73 -2.96
CA PRO A 79 -11.63 14.89 -1.87
C PRO A 79 -13.04 15.28 -2.31
N GLU A 80 -13.15 16.08 -3.37
CA GLU A 80 -14.44 16.55 -3.92
C GLU A 80 -15.18 15.48 -4.74
N ASP A 81 -14.45 14.50 -5.28
CA ASP A 81 -15.03 13.36 -6.03
C ASP A 81 -14.16 12.11 -5.89
N PRO A 82 -14.20 11.42 -4.73
CA PRO A 82 -13.38 10.24 -4.49
C PRO A 82 -13.64 9.12 -5.50
N ARG A 83 -14.88 8.99 -6.00
CA ARG A 83 -15.23 7.92 -6.94
C ARG A 83 -14.47 8.06 -8.26
N SER A 84 -14.22 9.28 -8.72
CA SER A 84 -13.38 9.52 -9.91
C SER A 84 -11.94 9.03 -9.74
N ALA A 85 -11.45 8.96 -8.50
CA ALA A 85 -10.07 8.57 -8.18
C ALA A 85 -9.90 7.05 -7.99
N GLN A 86 -10.96 6.25 -8.02
CA GLN A 86 -10.89 4.81 -7.69
C GLN A 86 -9.85 4.05 -8.52
N ALA A 87 -9.83 4.27 -9.84
CA ALA A 87 -8.85 3.62 -10.73
C ALA A 87 -7.41 4.02 -10.37
N LYS A 88 -7.20 5.31 -10.02
CA LYS A 88 -5.89 5.82 -9.60
C LYS A 88 -5.50 5.29 -8.21
N ALA A 89 -6.44 5.15 -7.28
CA ALA A 89 -6.20 4.56 -5.98
C ALA A 89 -5.76 3.09 -6.09
N ILE A 90 -6.43 2.31 -6.94
CA ILE A 90 -6.04 0.92 -7.24
C ILE A 90 -4.63 0.89 -7.81
N GLY A 91 -4.35 1.68 -8.86
CA GLY A 91 -3.03 1.73 -9.48
C GLY A 91 -1.91 2.10 -8.51
N LEU A 92 -2.13 3.11 -7.67
CA LEU A 92 -1.18 3.52 -6.65
C LEU A 92 -0.94 2.39 -5.64
N PHE A 93 -2.00 1.80 -5.09
CA PHE A 93 -1.87 0.72 -4.11
C PHE A 93 -1.13 -0.49 -4.68
N THR A 94 -1.43 -0.90 -5.92
CA THR A 94 -0.73 -2.00 -6.58
C THR A 94 0.74 -1.69 -6.83
N MET A 95 1.08 -0.44 -7.16
CA MET A 95 2.46 -0.02 -7.37
C MET A 95 3.25 -0.11 -6.07
N LEU A 96 2.72 0.42 -4.97
CA LEU A 96 3.37 0.37 -3.66
C LEU A 96 3.61 -1.08 -3.20
N VAL A 97 2.58 -1.92 -3.29
CA VAL A 97 2.66 -3.34 -2.92
C VAL A 97 3.71 -4.07 -3.76
N GLY A 98 3.64 -3.93 -5.09
CA GLY A 98 4.54 -4.63 -6.02
C GLY A 98 6.00 -4.17 -5.89
N THR A 99 6.24 -2.86 -5.74
CA THR A 99 7.58 -2.32 -5.52
C THR A 99 8.21 -2.89 -4.25
N LEU A 100 7.47 -2.91 -3.14
CA LEU A 100 7.99 -3.44 -1.88
C LEU A 100 8.28 -4.95 -1.97
N GLN A 101 7.40 -5.70 -2.62
CA GLN A 101 7.60 -7.13 -2.88
C GLN A 101 8.84 -7.39 -3.72
N LEU A 102 9.05 -6.63 -4.80
CA LEU A 102 10.24 -6.75 -5.64
C LEU A 102 11.51 -6.42 -4.84
N SER A 103 11.51 -5.32 -4.09
CA SER A 103 12.66 -4.92 -3.25
C SER A 103 13.03 -6.02 -2.25
N ARG A 104 12.05 -6.67 -1.60
CA ARG A 104 12.27 -7.81 -0.69
C ARG A 104 12.86 -9.05 -1.37
N ALA A 105 12.56 -9.26 -2.64
CA ALA A 105 13.02 -10.44 -3.39
C ALA A 105 14.46 -10.32 -3.89
N LEU A 106 15.03 -9.11 -3.91
CA LEU A 106 16.37 -8.86 -4.42
C LEU A 106 17.44 -9.18 -3.37
N SER A 107 18.50 -9.89 -3.80
CA SER A 107 19.64 -10.23 -2.95
C SER A 107 20.69 -9.11 -2.86
N ASP A 108 20.78 -8.25 -3.88
CA ASP A 108 21.63 -7.07 -3.88
C ASP A 108 20.91 -5.91 -3.17
N GLN A 109 21.42 -5.53 -2.00
CA GLN A 109 20.86 -4.45 -1.18
C GLN A 109 20.86 -3.10 -1.91
N LYS A 110 21.89 -2.80 -2.70
CA LYS A 110 21.94 -1.53 -3.42
C LYS A 110 20.84 -1.44 -4.47
N HIS A 111 20.61 -2.54 -5.19
CA HIS A 111 19.52 -2.61 -6.17
C HIS A 111 18.15 -2.63 -5.48
N ALA A 112 18.02 -3.28 -4.33
CA ALA A 112 16.80 -3.26 -3.53
C ALA A 112 16.44 -1.84 -3.05
N ASP A 113 17.43 -1.06 -2.63
CA ASP A 113 17.27 0.35 -2.24
C ASP A 113 16.87 1.21 -3.46
N GLU A 114 17.53 1.02 -4.60
CA GLU A 114 17.20 1.73 -5.86
C GLU A 114 15.75 1.48 -6.30
N VAL A 115 15.24 0.25 -6.15
CA VAL A 115 13.83 -0.07 -6.42
C VAL A 115 12.88 0.72 -5.53
N LEU A 116 13.21 0.92 -4.24
CA LEU A 116 12.38 1.71 -3.33
C LEU A 116 12.40 3.19 -3.72
N GLU A 117 13.59 3.74 -4.00
CA GLU A 117 13.77 5.14 -4.40
C GLU A 117 12.99 5.47 -5.68
N LEU A 118 13.21 4.69 -6.75
CA LEU A 118 12.49 4.87 -8.01
C LEU A 118 10.99 4.57 -7.86
N GLY A 119 10.62 3.66 -6.97
CA GLY A 119 9.23 3.39 -6.64
C GLY A 119 8.51 4.59 -6.03
N ILE A 120 9.19 5.32 -5.12
CA ILE A 120 8.68 6.57 -4.55
C ILE A 120 8.49 7.60 -5.65
N GLU A 121 9.51 7.82 -6.49
CA GLU A 121 9.42 8.79 -7.60
C GLU A 121 8.27 8.48 -8.56
N ASN A 122 8.14 7.21 -8.96
CA ASN A 122 7.07 6.74 -9.84
C ASN A 122 5.69 6.92 -9.20
N ALA A 123 5.54 6.59 -7.92
CA ALA A 123 4.27 6.74 -7.21
C ALA A 123 3.85 8.21 -7.08
N LEU A 124 4.80 9.10 -6.76
CA LEU A 124 4.55 10.54 -6.68
C LEU A 124 4.16 11.12 -8.05
N ALA A 125 4.90 10.76 -9.11
CA ALA A 125 4.57 11.17 -10.48
C ALA A 125 3.20 10.63 -10.94
N PHE A 126 2.84 9.41 -10.53
CA PHE A 126 1.56 8.79 -10.88
C PHE A 126 0.36 9.49 -10.24
N MET A 127 0.52 10.05 -9.03
CA MET A 127 -0.55 10.85 -8.41
C MET A 127 -0.86 12.10 -9.23
N GLY A 128 0.15 12.69 -9.87
CA GLY A 128 0.05 13.92 -10.67
C GLY A 128 0.63 15.11 -9.94
#